data_AF-A0A365TML4-F1
#
_entry.id   AF-A0A365TML4-F1
#
_cell.length_a   1.000
_cell.length_b   1.000
_cell.length_c   1.000
_cell.angle_alpha   90.00
_cell.angle_beta   90.00
_cell.angle_gamma   90.00
#
_symmetry.space_group_name_H-M   'P 1'
#
loop_
_entity.id
_entity.type
_entity.pdbx_description
1 polymer ?
#
loop_
_entity_poly.entity_id
_entity_poly.type
_entity_poly.pdbx_seq_one_letter_code
_entity_poly.pdbx_strand_id
1 'polypeptide(L)'
;MHQHIEWDEPGSASVIDYFKKHPDHNGQPDPGDIISARYQGAMVRVKVEAYREDDAVSIGEVAAIIDSHGKRHQSHNKLEVGHIVRVPDDKRAMETPPKEN
;
A
#
# COMPACT_ATOMS: atom_id res chain seq x y z
N MET A 1 -7.97 -10.54 -13.38
CA MET A 1 -6.68 -10.11 -13.97
C MET A 1 -6.16 -8.99 -13.09
N HIS A 2 -4.90 -9.03 -12.62
CA HIS A 2 -4.36 -7.99 -11.73
C HIS A 2 -3.85 -6.81 -12.55
N GLN A 3 -4.08 -5.59 -12.07
CA GLN A 3 -3.49 -4.40 -12.66
C GLN A 3 -2.02 -4.33 -12.27
N HIS A 4 -1.13 -4.33 -13.26
CA HIS A 4 0.30 -4.09 -13.04
C HIS A 4 0.54 -2.58 -12.98
N ILE A 5 1.05 -2.11 -11.84
CA ILE A 5 1.49 -0.73 -11.62
C ILE A 5 2.83 -0.74 -10.90
N GLU A 6 3.59 0.34 -11.06
CA GLU A 6 4.80 0.59 -10.30
C GLU A 6 4.45 1.44 -9.09
N TRP A 7 4.75 0.94 -7.90
CA TRP A 7 4.58 1.67 -6.64
C TRP A 7 5.77 2.59 -6.40
N ASP A 8 5.49 3.75 -5.81
CA ASP A 8 6.55 4.67 -5.39
C ASP A 8 7.33 4.06 -4.21
N GLU A 9 8.57 4.49 -4.02
CA GLU A 9 9.33 4.15 -2.82
C GLU A 9 8.66 4.75 -1.56
N PRO A 10 8.51 3.98 -0.47
CA PRO A 10 7.84 4.47 0.73
C PRO A 10 8.71 5.46 1.54
N GLY A 11 10.03 5.47 1.31
CA GLY A 11 10.98 6.37 1.99
C GLY A 11 10.86 6.28 3.51
N SER A 12 10.74 7.43 4.19
CA SER A 12 10.60 7.48 5.66
C SER A 12 9.30 6.87 6.19
N ALA A 13 8.32 6.59 5.31
CA ALA A 13 7.07 5.93 5.68
C ALA A 13 7.15 4.40 5.52
N SER A 14 8.30 3.81 5.20
CA SER A 14 8.49 2.36 5.06
C SER A 14 7.95 1.58 6.25
N VAL A 15 6.99 0.69 6.00
CA VAL A 15 6.43 -0.20 7.04
C VAL A 15 7.46 -1.23 7.50
N ILE A 16 8.26 -1.76 6.58
CA ILE A 16 9.37 -2.68 6.92
C ILE A 16 10.36 -1.98 7.86
N ASP A 17 10.78 -0.76 7.55
CA ASP A 17 11.79 -0.07 8.38
C ASP A 17 11.25 0.34 9.74
N TYR A 18 9.94 0.58 9.85
CA TYR A 18 9.27 0.75 11.12
C TYR A 18 9.37 -0.54 11.97
N PHE A 19 8.97 -1.69 11.42
CA PHE A 19 8.97 -2.94 12.16
C PHE A 19 10.35 -3.54 12.44
N LYS A 20 11.39 -3.19 11.67
CA LYS A 20 12.79 -3.49 12.05
C LYS A 20 13.15 -2.93 13.44
N LYS A 21 12.51 -1.84 13.86
CA LYS A 21 12.69 -1.22 15.18
C LYS A 21 11.70 -1.74 16.23
N HIS A 22 10.69 -2.49 15.79
CA HIS A 22 9.58 -3.01 16.60
C HIS A 22 9.25 -4.46 16.21
N PRO A 23 10.20 -5.41 16.39
CA PRO A 23 10.10 -6.76 15.84
C PRO A 23 8.91 -7.56 16.35
N ASP A 24 8.44 -7.28 17.57
CA ASP A 24 7.30 -7.96 18.20
C ASP A 24 5.95 -7.71 17.49
N HIS A 25 5.92 -6.77 16.55
CA HIS A 25 4.72 -6.36 15.84
C HIS A 25 4.77 -6.67 14.33
N ASN A 26 5.81 -7.33 13.84
CA ASN A 26 5.97 -7.64 12.42
C ASN A 26 5.16 -8.89 12.02
N GLY A 27 3.86 -8.71 11.77
CA GLY A 27 2.99 -9.74 11.20
C GLY A 27 2.93 -9.65 9.67
N GLN A 28 2.83 -10.82 9.01
CA GLN A 28 2.41 -10.88 7.61
C GLN A 28 0.96 -10.42 7.49
N PRO A 29 0.56 -9.69 6.43
CA PRO A 29 -0.82 -9.29 6.24
C PRO A 29 -1.76 -10.47 6.00
N ASP A 30 -2.88 -10.51 6.71
CA ASP A 30 -3.92 -11.53 6.55
C ASP A 30 -5.01 -11.08 5.56
N PRO A 31 -5.75 -12.00 4.92
CA PRO A 31 -6.93 -11.66 4.15
C PRO A 31 -7.94 -10.84 4.98
N GLY A 32 -8.34 -9.69 4.45
CA GLY A 32 -9.21 -8.72 5.12
C GLY A 32 -8.47 -7.51 5.71
N ASP A 33 -7.16 -7.62 5.94
CA ASP A 33 -6.35 -6.50 6.42
C ASP A 33 -6.33 -5.35 5.40
N ILE A 34 -6.17 -4.13 5.92
CA ILE A 34 -5.93 -2.94 5.10
C ILE A 34 -4.46 -2.56 5.20
N ILE A 35 -3.75 -2.72 4.08
CA ILE A 35 -2.39 -2.20 3.92
C ILE A 35 -2.43 -0.91 3.10
N SER A 36 -1.32 -0.16 3.14
CA SER A 36 -1.18 1.05 2.33
C SER A 36 0.16 1.10 1.60
N ALA A 37 0.16 1.77 0.45
CA ALA A 37 1.31 2.02 -0.40
C ALA A 37 1.16 3.38 -1.11
N ARG A 38 2.19 3.81 -1.85
CA ARG A 38 2.22 5.08 -2.58
C ARG A 38 2.20 4.84 -4.08
N TYR A 39 1.33 5.55 -4.80
CA TYR A 39 1.25 5.49 -6.25
C TYR A 39 1.15 6.89 -6.82
N GLN A 40 2.20 7.32 -7.51
CA GLN A 40 2.31 8.63 -8.15
C GLN A 40 1.87 9.77 -7.21
N GLY A 41 2.41 9.78 -6.00
CA GLY A 41 2.17 10.78 -4.96
C GLY A 41 0.86 10.62 -4.16
N ALA A 42 -0.04 9.71 -4.57
CA ALA A 42 -1.25 9.39 -3.82
C ALA A 42 -1.01 8.24 -2.84
N MET A 43 -1.73 8.26 -1.72
CA MET A 43 -1.84 7.13 -0.81
C MET A 43 -2.93 6.18 -1.29
N VAL A 44 -2.60 4.90 -1.39
CA VAL A 44 -3.56 3.86 -1.80
C VAL A 44 -3.75 2.91 -0.63
N ARG A 45 -5.00 2.66 -0.25
CA ARG A 45 -5.37 1.60 0.70
C ARG A 45 -5.80 0.37 -0.07
N VAL A 46 -5.27 -0.78 0.28
CA VAL A 46 -5.54 -2.06 -0.36
C VAL A 46 -6.08 -3.03 0.68
N LYS A 47 -7.26 -3.60 0.41
CA LYS A 47 -7.82 -4.69 1.20
C LYS A 47 -7.22 -6.00 0.72
N VAL A 48 -6.45 -6.65 1.58
CA VAL A 48 -5.75 -7.90 1.25
C VAL A 48 -6.76 -9.01 1.00
N GLU A 49 -6.59 -9.73 -0.10
CA GLU A 49 -7.33 -10.95 -0.43
C GLU A 49 -6.47 -12.20 -0.24
N ALA A 50 -5.18 -12.08 -0.51
CA ALA A 50 -4.20 -13.14 -0.32
C ALA A 50 -2.80 -12.55 -0.10
N TYR A 51 -1.94 -13.32 0.56
CA TYR A 51 -0.52 -13.03 0.68
C TYR A 51 0.28 -14.18 0.05
N ARG A 52 1.29 -13.84 -0.75
CA ARG A 52 2.21 -14.80 -1.36
C ARG A 52 3.55 -14.73 -0.65
N GLU A 53 3.84 -15.76 0.13
CA GLU A 53 5.03 -15.83 0.97
C GLU A 53 6.33 -15.87 0.17
N ASP A 54 6.35 -16.56 -0.98
CA ASP A 54 7.57 -16.78 -1.79
C ASP A 54 8.30 -15.49 -2.21
N ASP A 55 7.56 -14.40 -2.40
CA ASP A 55 8.12 -13.10 -2.81
C ASP A 55 7.61 -11.91 -1.98
N ALA A 56 7.00 -12.19 -0.83
CA ALA A 56 6.47 -11.19 0.10
C ALA A 56 5.57 -10.14 -0.57
N VAL A 57 4.51 -10.61 -1.25
CA VAL A 57 3.56 -9.77 -1.98
C VAL A 57 2.14 -9.98 -1.44
N SER A 58 1.48 -8.90 -1.05
CA SER A 58 0.04 -8.88 -0.84
C SER A 58 -0.70 -8.69 -2.16
N ILE A 59 -1.74 -9.49 -2.40
CA ILE A 59 -2.68 -9.33 -3.50
C ILE A 59 -3.99 -8.82 -2.89
N GLY A 60 -4.54 -7.75 -3.44
CA GLY A 60 -5.76 -7.18 -2.86
C GLY A 60 -6.45 -6.14 -3.71
N GLU A 61 -7.66 -5.80 -3.30
CA GLU A 61 -8.52 -4.81 -3.94
C GLU A 61 -8.18 -3.39 -3.45
N VAL A 62 -8.08 -2.43 -4.37
CA VAL A 62 -7.95 -1.01 -4.03
C VAL A 62 -9.23 -0.54 -3.34
N ALA A 63 -9.15 -0.27 -2.04
CA ALA A 63 -10.26 0.17 -1.22
C ALA A 63 -10.41 1.71 -1.18
N ALA A 64 -9.30 2.44 -1.34
CA ALA A 64 -9.32 3.90 -1.41
C ALA A 64 -8.07 4.45 -2.09
N ILE A 65 -8.24 5.56 -2.80
CA ILE A 65 -7.15 6.39 -3.32
C ILE A 65 -7.31 7.79 -2.70
N ILE A 66 -6.25 8.29 -2.07
CA ILE A 66 -6.26 9.52 -1.28
C ILE A 66 -5.10 10.40 -1.75
N ASP A 67 -5.39 11.62 -2.20
CA ASP A 67 -4.35 12.55 -2.64
C ASP A 67 -3.55 13.15 -1.46
N SER A 68 -2.55 13.97 -1.77
CA SER A 68 -1.70 14.65 -0.80
C SER A 68 -2.47 15.59 0.13
N HIS A 69 -3.66 16.06 -0.27
CA HIS A 69 -4.54 16.92 0.54
C HIS A 69 -5.55 16.11 1.37
N GLY A 70 -5.49 14.77 1.33
CA GLY A 70 -6.41 13.89 2.05
C GLY A 70 -7.75 13.69 1.37
N LYS A 71 -7.95 14.18 0.14
CA LYS A 71 -9.19 14.00 -0.60
C LYS A 71 -9.22 12.62 -1.25
N ARG A 72 -10.37 11.94 -1.16
CA ARG A 72 -10.62 10.64 -1.78
C ARG A 72 -11.01 10.79 -3.24
N HIS A 73 -10.49 9.90 -4.08
CA HIS A 73 -10.80 9.81 -5.50
C HIS A 73 -11.24 8.40 -5.89
N GLN A 74 -12.12 8.31 -6.88
CA GLN A 74 -12.51 7.02 -7.47
C GLN A 74 -11.41 6.49 -8.40
N SER A 75 -10.62 7.38 -8.99
CA SER A 75 -9.49 7.05 -9.86
C SER A 75 -8.33 8.03 -9.69
N HIS A 76 -7.11 7.56 -9.95
CA HIS A 76 -5.88 8.35 -10.03
C HIS A 76 -4.98 7.73 -11.09
N ASN A 77 -4.74 8.45 -12.19
CA ASN A 77 -4.01 7.95 -13.35
C ASN A 77 -4.59 6.62 -13.87
N LYS A 78 -3.82 5.52 -13.81
CA LYS A 78 -4.24 4.18 -14.30
C LYS A 78 -4.85 3.31 -13.21
N LEU A 79 -5.06 3.84 -12.01
CA LEU A 79 -5.55 3.11 -10.86
C LEU A 79 -6.96 3.58 -10.49
N GLU A 80 -7.85 2.62 -10.23
CA GLU A 80 -9.23 2.88 -9.81
C GLU A 80 -9.54 2.08 -8.54
N VAL A 81 -10.48 2.58 -7.75
CA VAL A 81 -11.06 1.81 -6.65
C VAL A 81 -11.72 0.56 -7.21
N GLY A 82 -11.49 -0.59 -6.57
CA GLY A 82 -11.94 -1.91 -7.03
C GLY A 82 -10.94 -2.68 -7.88
N HIS A 83 -9.84 -2.06 -8.33
CA HIS A 83 -8.78 -2.81 -9.03
C HIS A 83 -8.08 -3.79 -8.10
N ILE A 84 -7.83 -5.02 -8.59
CA ILE A 84 -6.95 -5.97 -7.90
C ILE A 84 -5.50 -5.68 -8.26
N VAL A 85 -4.67 -5.44 -7.25
CA VAL A 85 -3.26 -5.08 -7.38
C VAL A 85 -2.36 -6.02 -6.58
N ARG A 86 -1.07 -5.99 -6.89
CA ARG A 86 0.00 -6.64 -6.13
C ARG A 86 0.82 -5.58 -5.43
N VAL A 87 0.98 -5.68 -4.12
CA VAL A 87 1.78 -4.77 -3.28
C VAL A 87 2.91 -5.57 -2.66
N PRO A 88 4.16 -5.40 -3.13
CA PRO A 88 5.33 -5.93 -2.44
C PRO A 88 5.49 -5.30 -1.05
N ASP A 89 5.96 -6.08 -0.07
CA ASP A 89 6.11 -5.60 1.30
C ASP A 89 7.08 -4.41 1.40
N ASP A 90 8.11 -4.36 0.55
CA ASP A 90 9.07 -3.24 0.49
C ASP A 90 8.49 -1.95 -0.09
N LYS A 91 7.28 -2.00 -0.68
CA LYS A 91 6.51 -0.85 -1.16
C LYS A 91 5.43 -0.39 -0.19
N ARG A 92 5.21 -1.11 0.92
CA ARG A 92 4.24 -0.70 1.93
C ARG A 92 4.70 0.58 2.61
N ALA A 93 3.77 1.52 2.73
CA ALA A 93 3.98 2.80 3.36
C ALA A 93 2.95 2.99 4.49
N MET A 94 3.38 3.53 5.63
CA MET A 94 2.49 3.95 6.71
C MET A 94 1.51 5.02 6.18
N GLU A 95 0.32 5.08 6.78
CA GLU A 95 -0.69 6.12 6.53
C GLU A 95 -0.30 7.45 7.19
N THR A 96 0.91 7.93 6.94
CA THR A 96 1.32 9.29 7.31
C THR A 96 1.10 10.18 6.10
N PRO A 97 0.48 11.36 6.20
CA PRO A 97 0.54 12.31 5.10
C PRO A 97 2.02 12.56 4.76
N PRO A 98 2.40 12.76 3.48
CA PRO A 98 3.73 13.28 3.18
C PRO A 98 3.93 14.52 4.04
N LYS A 99 4.95 14.53 4.90
CA LYS A 99 5.31 15.75 5.61
C LYS A 99 5.80 16.73 4.54
N GLU A 100 5.00 17.75 4.27
CA GLU A 100 5.49 18.95 3.58
C GLU A 100 6.64 19.51 4.41
N ASN A 101 7.84 19.51 3.84
CA ASN A 101 8.98 20.30 4.30
C ASN A 101 9.15 21.46 3.33
#